data_AF-A0A969JKQ6-F1
#
_entry.id   AF-A0A969JKQ6-F1
#
_cell.length_a   1.000
_cell.length_b   1.000
_cell.length_c   1.000
_cell.angle_alpha   90.00
_cell.angle_beta   90.00
_cell.angle_gamma   90.00
#
_symmetry.space_group_name_H-M   'P 1'
#
loop_
_entity.id
_entity.type
_entity.pdbx_description
1 polymer ?
#
loop_
_entity_poly.entity_id
_entity_poly.type
_entity_poly.pdbx_seq_one_letter_code
_entity_poly.pdbx_strand_id
1 'polypeptide(L)' 'MNEAGGINGTPLRVAVVTETNEPDSTEKAAKLLVKQPDILAVIGHFGSGASLAAAKIYEQEKLVMISSTSTSTE' A
#
# COMPACT_ATOMS: atom_id res chain seq x y z
N MET A 1 9.79 11.63 -14.80
CA MET A 1 8.78 10.58 -15.11
C MET A 1 7.46 11.20 -15.54
N ASN A 2 6.71 11.83 -14.64
CA ASN A 2 5.47 12.53 -15.03
C ASN A 2 5.71 13.72 -15.97
N GLU A 3 6.76 14.52 -15.73
CA GLU A 3 7.16 15.63 -16.61
C GLU A 3 7.58 15.17 -18.02
N ALA A 4 7.94 13.90 -18.19
CA ALA A 4 8.26 13.29 -19.48
C ALA A 4 7.02 12.67 -20.17
N GLY A 5 5.81 12.96 -19.67
CA GLY A 5 4.55 12.43 -20.21
C GLY A 5 4.00 11.19 -19.48
N GLY A 6 4.60 10.78 -18.36
CA GLY A 6 4.12 9.65 -17.56
C GLY A 6 4.43 8.28 -18.19
N ILE A 7 3.74 7.22 -17.72
CA ILE A 7 3.85 5.87 -18.29
C ILE A 7 2.80 5.76 -19.39
N ASN A 8 3.22 5.58 -20.65
CA ASN A 8 2.32 5.49 -21.81
C ASN A 8 1.31 6.66 -21.88
N GLY A 9 1.73 7.88 -21.56
CA GLY A 9 0.85 9.06 -21.55
C GLY A 9 -0.01 9.22 -20.30
N THR A 10 0.08 8.29 -19.34
CA THR A 10 -0.69 8.35 -18.08
C THR A 10 0.21 8.80 -16.92
N PRO A 11 -0.12 9.91 -16.23
CA PRO A 11 0.66 10.39 -15.10
C PRO A 11 0.47 9.48 -13.87
N LEU A 12 1.53 9.28 -13.11
CA LEU A 12 1.47 8.61 -11.81
C LEU A 12 0.92 9.56 -10.75
N ARG A 13 -0.01 9.09 -9.91
CA ARG A 13 -0.50 9.81 -8.72
C ARG A 13 -0.15 9.02 -7.48
N VAL A 14 0.20 9.73 -6.41
CA VAL A 14 0.54 9.12 -5.11
C VAL A 14 -0.44 9.64 -4.07
N ALA A 15 -1.10 8.74 -3.37
CA ALA A 15 -1.85 9.03 -2.15
C ALA A 15 -1.01 8.59 -0.95
N VAL A 16 -0.90 9.47 0.05
CA VAL A 16 -0.12 9.20 1.27
C VAL A 16 -1.08 8.90 2.41
N VAL A 17 -0.87 7.77 3.08
CA VAL A 17 -1.59 7.38 4.30
C VAL A 17 -0.56 7.15 5.39
N THR A 18 -0.80 7.71 6.57
CA THR A 18 0.06 7.57 7.74
C THR A 18 -0.56 6.59 8.73
N GLU A 19 0.25 5.69 9.27
CA GLU A 19 -0.13 4.72 10.29
C GLU A 19 0.93 4.68 11.41
N THR A 20 0.53 4.30 12.62
CA THR A 20 1.36 4.42 13.84
C THR A 20 2.14 3.15 14.21
N ASN A 21 2.31 2.21 13.29
CA ASN A 21 2.83 0.85 13.45
C ASN A 21 2.08 0.00 14.49
N GLU A 22 0.90 0.45 14.89
CA GLU A 22 -0.03 -0.29 15.75
C GLU A 22 -0.97 -1.13 14.89
N PRO A 23 -1.32 -2.37 15.31
CA PRO A 23 -2.18 -3.26 14.53
C PRO A 23 -3.51 -2.61 14.11
N ASP A 24 -4.18 -1.93 15.04
CA ASP A 24 -5.45 -1.25 14.79
C ASP A 24 -5.32 -0.11 13.77
N SER A 25 -4.22 0.65 13.83
CA SER A 25 -3.97 1.73 12.88
C SER A 25 -3.69 1.18 11.49
N THR A 26 -2.93 0.10 11.41
CA THR A 26 -2.59 -0.58 10.16
C THR A 26 -3.84 -1.16 9.49
N GLU A 27 -4.69 -1.85 10.26
CA GLU A 27 -5.93 -2.43 9.75
C GLU A 27 -6.90 -1.35 9.24
N LYS A 28 -7.02 -0.22 9.96
CA LYS A 28 -7.82 0.92 9.51
C LYS A 28 -7.29 1.51 8.20
N ALA A 29 -5.97 1.67 8.07
CA ALA A 29 -5.34 2.16 6.85
C ALA A 29 -5.59 1.20 5.68
N ALA A 30 -5.36 -0.11 5.87
CA ALA A 30 -5.59 -1.12 4.84
C ALA A 30 -7.07 -1.15 4.38
N LYS A 31 -8.02 -1.13 5.33
CA LYS A 31 -9.46 -1.06 5.04
C LYS A 31 -9.87 0.21 4.32
N LEU A 32 -9.20 1.33 4.57
CA LEU A 32 -9.44 2.57 3.84
C LEU A 32 -8.95 2.43 2.40
N LEU A 33 -7.75 1.89 2.20
CA LEU A 33 -7.09 1.75 0.89
C LEU A 33 -7.84 0.81 -0.05
N VAL A 34 -8.27 -0.36 0.42
CA VAL A 34 -9.03 -1.33 -0.40
C VAL A 34 -10.40 -0.81 -0.86
N LYS A 35 -10.96 0.19 -0.17
CA LYS A 35 -12.23 0.83 -0.55
C LYS A 35 -12.06 1.92 -1.60
N GLN A 36 -10.83 2.28 -1.97
CA GLN A 36 -10.55 3.30 -2.97
C GLN A 36 -10.32 2.63 -4.33
N PRO A 37 -11.30 2.67 -5.27
CA PRO A 37 -11.17 2.01 -6.56
C PRO A 37 -10.07 2.60 -7.45
N ASP A 38 -9.63 3.82 -7.18
CA ASP A 38 -8.57 4.51 -7.92
C ASP A 38 -7.15 4.06 -7.51
N ILE A 39 -7.02 3.27 -6.43
CA ILE A 39 -5.73 2.78 -5.95
C ILE A 39 -5.42 1.45 -6.63
N LEU A 40 -4.37 1.45 -7.45
CA LEU A 40 -3.94 0.27 -8.21
C LEU A 40 -3.00 -0.64 -7.40
N ALA A 41 -2.22 -0.05 -6.49
CA ALA A 41 -1.26 -0.75 -5.65
C ALA A 41 -0.90 0.09 -4.42
N VAL A 42 -0.44 -0.58 -3.37
CA VAL A 42 0.07 0.03 -2.13
C VAL A 42 1.58 -0.16 -2.05
N ILE A 43 2.30 0.84 -1.57
CA ILE A 43 3.73 0.76 -1.24
C ILE A 43 3.87 0.91 0.27
N GLY A 44 4.36 -0.12 0.97
CA GLY A 44 4.40 -0.20 2.43
C GLY A 44 4.36 -1.66 2.94
N HIS A 45 4.31 -1.93 4.25
CA HIS A 45 4.31 -1.03 5.40
C HIS A 45 5.72 -0.90 6.03
N PHE A 46 5.89 0.06 6.95
CA PHE A 46 7.18 0.34 7.60
C PHE A 46 7.69 -0.86 8.41
N GLY A 47 6.82 -1.51 9.19
CA GLY A 47 7.16 -2.69 10.01
C GLY A 47 6.71 -4.02 9.40
N SER A 48 7.44 -5.11 9.70
CA SER A 48 7.08 -6.46 9.26
C SER A 48 5.72 -6.91 9.80
N GLY A 49 5.40 -6.57 11.06
CA GLY A 49 4.09 -6.88 11.68
C GLY A 49 2.94 -6.15 10.99
N ALA A 50 3.11 -4.86 10.68
CA ALA A 50 2.14 -4.08 9.92
C ALA A 50 1.94 -4.65 8.51
N SER A 51 3.03 -5.02 7.83
CA SER A 51 2.98 -5.62 6.50
C SER A 51 2.18 -6.94 6.50
N LEU A 52 2.40 -7.80 7.49
CA LEU A 52 1.67 -9.08 7.60
C LEU A 52 0.19 -8.89 7.93
N ALA A 53 -0.15 -7.94 8.80
CA ALA A 53 -1.54 -7.63 9.14
C ALA A 53 -2.29 -7.07 7.92
N ALA A 54 -1.67 -6.17 7.17
CA ALA A 54 -2.26 -5.58 5.97
C ALA A 54 -2.33 -6.57 4.80
N ALA A 55 -1.34 -7.45 4.64
CA ALA A 55 -1.29 -8.43 3.54
C ALA A 55 -2.55 -9.30 3.45
N LYS A 56 -3.09 -9.75 4.59
CA LYS A 56 -4.34 -10.56 4.61
C LYS A 56 -5.53 -9.80 4.03
N ILE A 57 -5.63 -8.50 4.32
CA ILE A 57 -6.72 -7.64 3.84
C ILE A 57 -6.55 -7.38 2.35
N TYR A 58 -5.34 -7.05 1.92
CA TYR A 58 -5.02 -6.80 0.53
C TYR A 58 -5.20 -8.05 -0.35
N GLU A 59 -4.83 -9.23 0.14
CA GLU A 59 -5.04 -10.50 -0.56
C GLU A 59 -6.54 -10.81 -0.75
N GLN A 60 -7.35 -10.61 0.29
CA GLN A 60 -8.82 -10.81 0.21
C GLN A 60 -9.47 -9.86 -0.81
N GLU A 61 -9.05 -8.61 -0.84
CA GLU A 61 -9.61 -7.56 -1.71
C GLU A 61 -8.88 -7.44 -3.05
N LYS A 62 -7.91 -8.33 -3.32
CA LYS A 62 -7.11 -8.38 -4.57
C LYS A 62 -6.35 -7.09 -4.88
N LEU A 63 -5.87 -6.39 -3.85
CA LEU A 63 -5.03 -5.20 -3.98
C LEU A 63 -3.56 -5.60 -3.87
N VAL A 64 -2.73 -5.19 -4.83
CA VAL A 64 -1.29 -5.52 -4.81
C VAL A 64 -0.56 -4.62 -3.82
N MET A 65 0.31 -5.20 -2.98
CA MET A 65 1.20 -4.47 -2.08
C MET A 65 2.67 -4.74 -2.43
N ILE A 66 3.47 -3.68 -2.49
CA ILE A 66 4.93 -3.73 -2.63
C ILE A 66 5.54 -3.31 -1.30
N SER A 67 6.28 -4.21 -0.64
CA SER A 67 6.98 -3.86 0.60
C SER A 67 8.34 -3.24 0.30
N SER A 68 8.45 -1.93 0.50
CA SER A 68 9.67 -1.16 0.23
C SER A 68 10.70 -1.18 1.36
N THR A 69 10.30 -1.58 2.57
CA THR A 69 11.12 -1.53 3.79
C THR A 69 11.17 -2.85 4.57
N SER A 70 10.43 -3.89 4.16
CA SER A 70 10.53 -5.18 4.84
C SER A 70 11.87 -5.83 4.55
N THR A 71 12.66 -5.99 5.60
CA THR A 71 13.79 -6.93 5.66
C THR A 71 13.32 -8.35 6.00
N SER A 72 12.02 -8.65 5.86
CA SER A 72 11.47 -9.96 6.19
C SER A 72 11.97 -10.98 5.17
N THR A 73 12.83 -11.90 5.63
CA THR A 73 13.29 -13.04 4.87
C THR A 73 12.32 -14.21 5.11
N GLU A 74 11.13 -14.15 4.55
CA GLU A 74 10.25 -15.32 4.42
C GLU A 74 9.71 -15.42 3.00
#